data_AF-A0A1G3H0U1-F1
#
_entry.id   AF-A0A1G3H0U1-F1
#
_cell.length_a   1.000
_cell.length_b   1.000
_cell.length_c   1.000
_cell.angle_alpha   90.00
_cell.angle_beta   90.00
_cell.angle_gamma   90.00
#
_symmetry.space_group_name_H-M   'P 1'
#
loop_
_entity.id
_entity.type
_entity.pdbx_description
1 polymer ?
#
loop_
_entity_poly.entity_id
_entity_poly.type
_entity_poly.pdbx_seq_one_letter_code
_entity_poly.pdbx_strand_id
1 'polypeptide(L)'
;MEIPVRHILIIAATLFAASAQAEVPRDFLTRFEKEAGAAASAERGARFFTTKQGGEWSCTSCHTDRPTQAGLHAKTGKAITPLAPAANAERFTDAAKVDKWFRRNCNDTLNRLCSAQEKADVMAWLLALK
;
A
#
# COMPACT_ATOMS: atom_id res chain seq x y z
N MET A 1 12.00 66.65 -22.09
CA MET A 1 12.80 65.93 -21.08
C MET A 1 11.80 65.06 -20.33
N GLU A 2 11.46 63.90 -20.90
CA GLU A 2 10.36 63.02 -20.44
C GLU A 2 10.83 61.56 -20.58
N ILE A 3 10.58 60.73 -19.57
CA ILE A 3 10.85 59.26 -19.49
C ILE A 3 9.63 58.70 -18.75
N PRO A 4 8.83 57.73 -19.24
CA PRO A 4 9.15 56.28 -19.18
C PRO A 4 8.58 55.49 -20.41
N VAL A 5 8.40 54.16 -20.50
CA VAL A 5 8.50 53.00 -19.57
C VAL A 5 9.20 51.82 -20.27
N ARG A 6 10.26 51.25 -19.67
CA ARG A 6 10.78 49.93 -20.10
C ARG A 6 9.90 48.84 -19.50
N HIS A 7 9.26 48.04 -20.35
CA HIS A 7 8.31 47.01 -19.94
C HIS A 7 9.06 45.85 -19.23
N ILE A 8 9.09 45.87 -17.90
CA ILE A 8 9.59 44.75 -17.10
C ILE A 8 8.45 43.73 -16.98
N LEU A 9 8.50 42.70 -17.80
CA LEU A 9 7.65 41.52 -17.68
C LEU A 9 8.05 40.73 -16.42
N ILE A 10 7.35 40.95 -15.31
CA ILE A 10 7.47 40.16 -14.10
C ILE A 10 6.76 38.83 -14.32
N ILE A 11 7.51 37.77 -14.62
CA ILE A 11 7.00 36.40 -14.65
C ILE A 11 6.81 35.94 -13.20
N ALA A 12 5.59 36.03 -12.69
CA ALA A 12 5.22 35.49 -11.38
C ALA A 12 5.17 33.96 -11.43
N ALA A 13 6.28 33.31 -11.09
CA ALA A 13 6.36 31.85 -10.98
C ALA A 13 5.63 31.36 -9.72
N THR A 14 4.34 31.06 -9.84
CA THR A 14 3.57 30.39 -8.77
C THR A 14 4.03 28.94 -8.63
N LEU A 15 4.91 28.67 -7.66
CA LEU A 15 5.19 27.31 -7.21
C LEU A 15 3.95 26.71 -6.54
N PHE A 16 3.24 25.84 -7.25
CA PHE A 16 2.29 24.91 -6.62
C PHE A 16 3.07 23.89 -5.79
N ALA A 17 3.21 24.18 -4.50
CA ALA A 17 3.68 23.19 -3.54
C ALA A 17 2.58 22.13 -3.37
N ALA A 18 2.76 20.97 -4.01
CA ALA A 18 1.90 19.82 -3.80
C ALA A 18 2.08 19.32 -2.36
N SER A 19 1.12 19.66 -1.49
CA SER A 19 1.09 19.17 -0.11
C SER A 19 0.86 17.65 -0.12
N ALA A 20 1.89 16.89 0.25
CA ALA A 20 1.79 15.46 0.42
C ALA A 20 0.88 15.14 1.62
N GLN A 21 -0.39 14.83 1.34
CA GLN A 21 -1.30 14.29 2.34
C GLN A 21 -0.95 12.82 2.58
N ALA A 22 -0.95 12.39 3.85
CA ALA A 22 -0.87 10.97 4.15
C ALA A 22 -2.15 10.28 3.65
N GLU A 23 -1.99 9.21 2.87
CA GLU A 23 -3.10 8.39 2.42
C GLU A 23 -3.72 7.66 3.63
N VAL A 24 -5.01 7.33 3.54
CA VAL A 24 -5.64 6.42 4.51
C VAL A 24 -5.75 5.01 3.92
N PRO A 25 -5.80 3.95 4.74
CA PRO A 25 -5.90 2.56 4.27
C PRO A 25 -7.03 2.27 3.26
N ARG A 26 -8.12 3.05 3.31
CA ARG A 26 -9.24 2.92 2.38
C ARG A 26 -8.92 3.44 0.97
N ASP A 27 -8.02 4.42 0.84
CA ASP A 27 -7.61 4.97 -0.46
C ASP A 27 -6.90 3.91 -1.30
N PHE A 28 -6.08 3.06 -0.65
CA PHE A 28 -5.41 1.92 -1.28
C PHE A 28 -6.40 0.87 -1.79
N LEU A 29 -7.44 0.56 -1.03
CA LEU A 29 -8.51 -0.32 -1.49
C LEU A 29 -9.16 0.25 -2.76
N THR A 30 -9.63 1.49 -2.71
CA THR A 30 -10.30 2.16 -3.85
C THR A 30 -9.36 2.30 -5.07
N ARG A 31 -8.06 2.56 -4.85
CA ARG A 31 -7.04 2.55 -5.91
C ARG A 31 -6.94 1.17 -6.57
N PHE A 32 -6.78 0.11 -5.79
CA PHE A 32 -6.59 -1.23 -6.35
C PHE A 32 -7.85 -1.81 -7.01
N GLU A 33 -9.05 -1.49 -6.51
CA GLU A 33 -10.33 -1.80 -7.19
C GLU A 33 -10.42 -1.10 -8.55
N LYS A 34 -10.04 0.19 -8.62
CA LYS A 34 -9.97 0.95 -9.86
C LYS A 34 -8.93 0.39 -10.85
N GLU A 35 -7.75 0.01 -10.36
CA GLU A 35 -6.70 -0.65 -11.17
C GLU A 35 -7.13 -2.05 -11.65
N ALA A 36 -7.96 -2.76 -10.89
CA ALA A 36 -8.49 -4.09 -11.24
C ALA A 36 -9.70 -4.04 -12.20
N GLY A 37 -10.45 -2.93 -12.20
CA GLY A 37 -11.72 -2.82 -12.92
C GLY A 37 -12.87 -3.60 -12.28
N ALA A 38 -12.72 -4.05 -11.03
CA ALA A 38 -13.69 -4.88 -10.32
C ALA A 38 -13.61 -4.70 -8.79
N ALA A 39 -14.70 -5.01 -8.10
CA ALA A 39 -14.81 -4.89 -6.65
C ALA A 39 -13.99 -5.94 -5.90
N ALA A 40 -13.43 -5.54 -4.76
CA ALA A 40 -12.69 -6.43 -3.89
C ALA A 40 -13.58 -7.43 -3.14
N SER A 41 -13.01 -8.55 -2.72
CA SER A 41 -13.64 -9.49 -1.80
C SER A 41 -12.71 -9.79 -0.63
N ALA A 42 -13.18 -9.49 0.58
CA ALA A 42 -12.49 -9.85 1.82
C ALA A 42 -12.33 -11.37 1.98
N GLU A 43 -13.25 -12.18 1.44
CA GLU A 43 -13.15 -13.64 1.46
C GLU A 43 -12.01 -14.14 0.56
N ARG A 44 -11.92 -13.61 -0.68
CA ARG A 44 -10.80 -13.91 -1.57
C ARG A 44 -9.48 -13.44 -0.96
N GLY A 45 -9.46 -12.27 -0.32
CA GLY A 45 -8.29 -11.74 0.37
C GLY A 45 -7.79 -12.63 1.51
N ALA A 46 -8.71 -13.08 2.37
CA ALA A 46 -8.43 -14.02 3.46
C ALA A 46 -7.83 -15.33 2.91
N ARG A 47 -8.50 -15.93 1.92
CA ARG A 47 -8.06 -17.19 1.31
C ARG A 47 -6.70 -17.03 0.62
N PHE A 48 -6.50 -15.96 -0.14
CA PHE A 48 -5.25 -15.68 -0.84
C PHE A 48 -4.08 -15.51 0.15
N PHE A 49 -4.28 -14.76 1.23
CA PHE A 49 -3.25 -14.49 2.23
C PHE A 49 -2.87 -15.74 3.04
N THR A 50 -3.84 -16.57 3.42
CA THR A 50 -3.62 -17.76 4.24
C THR A 50 -3.17 -18.99 3.45
N THR A 51 -3.41 -19.03 2.14
CA THR A 51 -2.93 -20.11 1.25
C THR A 51 -1.43 -19.97 0.99
N LYS A 52 -0.69 -21.08 1.01
CA LYS A 52 0.70 -21.10 0.54
C LYS A 52 0.74 -20.88 -0.97
N GLN A 53 1.20 -19.71 -1.37
CA GLN A 53 1.55 -19.38 -2.74
C GLN A 53 2.91 -20.02 -3.07
N GLY A 54 3.20 -20.28 -4.35
CA GLY A 54 4.30 -21.17 -4.79
C GLY A 54 5.74 -20.67 -4.62
N GLY A 55 5.97 -19.58 -3.90
CA GLY A 55 7.29 -19.02 -3.59
C GLY A 55 8.00 -19.67 -2.41
N GLU A 56 9.08 -19.02 -1.96
CA GLU A 56 9.87 -19.47 -0.80
C GLU A 56 9.03 -19.43 0.48
N TRP A 57 8.26 -18.34 0.66
CA TRP A 57 7.45 -18.06 1.85
C TRP A 57 5.95 -17.96 1.51
N SER A 58 5.10 -18.01 2.54
CA SER A 58 3.71 -17.51 2.45
C SER A 58 3.58 -16.15 3.12
N CYS A 59 2.48 -15.42 2.88
CA CYS A 59 2.18 -14.19 3.63
C CYS A 59 2.17 -14.46 5.15
N THR A 60 1.58 -15.60 5.55
CA THR A 60 1.52 -16.07 6.94
C THR A 60 2.87 -16.45 7.54
N SER A 61 3.89 -16.78 6.74
CA SER A 61 5.24 -17.10 7.22
C SER A 61 5.92 -15.90 7.90
N CYS A 62 5.52 -14.67 7.54
CA CYS A 62 6.03 -13.44 8.14
C CYS A 62 4.99 -12.70 9.01
N HIS A 63 3.70 -12.82 8.68
CA HIS A 63 2.62 -12.01 9.27
C HIS A 63 1.64 -12.79 10.16
N THR A 64 1.88 -14.09 10.40
CA THR A 64 0.94 -15.03 11.04
C THR A 64 -0.38 -15.21 10.26
N ASP A 65 -1.26 -16.10 10.71
CA ASP A 65 -2.65 -16.22 10.23
C ASP A 65 -3.56 -15.09 10.77
N ARG A 66 -3.10 -14.35 11.79
CA ARG A 66 -3.83 -13.27 12.47
C ARG A 66 -3.07 -11.94 12.31
N PRO A 67 -3.19 -11.23 11.19
CA PRO A 67 -2.40 -10.01 10.93
C PRO A 67 -2.74 -8.80 11.84
N THR A 68 -3.65 -8.95 12.79
CA THR A 68 -3.86 -8.04 13.94
C THR A 68 -2.81 -8.24 15.05
N GLN A 69 -2.05 -9.34 15.02
CA GLN A 69 -0.94 -9.62 15.92
C GLN A 69 0.41 -9.25 15.27
N ALA A 70 1.46 -9.13 16.10
CA ALA A 70 2.81 -8.97 15.59
C ALA A 70 3.33 -10.28 14.98
N GLY A 71 4.04 -10.17 13.86
CA GLY A 71 4.72 -11.28 13.19
C GLY A 71 6.25 -11.19 13.35
N LEU A 72 6.96 -12.14 12.76
CA LEU A 72 8.42 -12.20 12.71
C LEU A 72 8.86 -12.46 11.27
N HIS A 73 9.86 -11.74 10.77
CA HIS A 73 10.39 -11.96 9.43
C HIS A 73 11.06 -13.35 9.34
N ALA A 74 10.51 -14.25 8.52
CA ALA A 74 10.83 -15.68 8.48
C ALA A 74 12.34 -16.01 8.47
N LYS A 75 13.14 -15.22 7.73
CA LYS A 75 14.60 -15.43 7.61
C LYS A 75 15.46 -14.78 8.69
N THR A 76 14.97 -13.74 9.38
CA THR A 76 15.81 -12.89 10.26
C THR A 76 15.32 -12.78 11.69
N GLY A 77 14.14 -13.30 12.01
CA GLY A 77 13.51 -13.18 13.34
C GLY A 77 13.14 -11.74 13.72
N LYS A 78 13.34 -10.75 12.85
CA LYS A 78 13.01 -9.35 13.17
C LYS A 78 11.50 -9.20 13.33
N ALA A 79 11.09 -8.58 14.45
CA ALA A 79 9.70 -8.26 14.72
C ALA A 79 9.06 -7.39 13.63
N ILE A 80 7.84 -7.74 13.26
CA ILE A 80 6.97 -7.02 12.33
C ILE A 80 5.72 -6.63 13.12
N THR A 81 5.49 -5.33 13.30
CA THR A 81 4.26 -4.80 13.93
C THR A 81 3.01 -5.27 13.18
N PRO A 82 1.81 -5.30 13.81
CA PRO A 82 0.57 -5.73 13.15
C PRO A 82 0.39 -5.11 11.77
N LEU A 83 -0.13 -5.90 10.84
CA LEU A 83 -0.38 -5.51 9.44
C LEU A 83 -1.80 -4.96 9.24
N ALA A 84 -2.79 -5.46 9.99
CA ALA A 84 -4.15 -4.97 9.95
C ALA A 84 -4.25 -3.54 10.53
N PRO A 85 -4.86 -2.57 9.83
CA PRO A 85 -4.91 -1.17 10.28
C PRO A 85 -5.59 -0.95 11.64
N ALA A 86 -6.60 -1.76 11.98
CA ALA A 86 -7.29 -1.69 13.27
C ALA A 86 -6.34 -1.89 14.47
N ALA A 87 -5.29 -2.70 14.29
CA ALA A 87 -4.26 -2.97 15.30
C ALA A 87 -3.00 -2.10 15.13
N ASN A 88 -2.88 -1.34 14.04
CA ASN A 88 -1.73 -0.47 13.76
C ASN A 88 -2.07 0.61 12.72
N ALA A 89 -2.37 1.82 13.19
CA ALA A 89 -2.75 2.96 12.35
C ALA A 89 -1.62 3.49 11.45
N GLU A 90 -0.36 3.10 11.64
CA GLU A 90 0.77 3.47 10.75
C GLU A 90 0.84 2.60 9.47
N ARG A 91 -0.09 1.65 9.30
CA ARG A 91 -0.16 0.79 8.12
C ARG A 91 -0.94 1.49 7.01
N PHE A 92 -0.42 1.39 5.78
CA PHE A 92 -1.02 1.94 4.56
C PHE A 92 -1.29 3.45 4.63
N THR A 93 -0.22 4.21 4.87
CA THR A 93 -0.22 5.69 4.91
C THR A 93 0.83 6.35 4.00
N ASP A 94 1.55 5.53 3.22
CA ASP A 94 2.66 5.93 2.33
C ASP A 94 2.66 4.99 1.11
N ALA A 95 2.24 5.48 -0.05
CA ALA A 95 2.14 4.69 -1.27
C ALA A 95 3.46 4.13 -1.76
N ALA A 96 4.58 4.84 -1.60
CA ALA A 96 5.89 4.34 -1.99
C ALA A 96 6.31 3.14 -1.13
N LYS A 97 5.97 3.16 0.17
CA LYS A 97 6.16 2.05 1.10
C LYS A 97 5.22 0.88 0.79
N VAL A 98 3.94 1.14 0.50
CA VAL A 98 2.96 0.11 0.12
C VAL A 98 3.34 -0.58 -1.19
N ASP A 99 3.61 0.17 -2.26
CA ASP A 99 3.94 -0.38 -3.58
C ASP A 99 5.29 -1.13 -3.57
N LYS A 100 6.25 -0.67 -2.77
CA LYS A 100 7.53 -1.39 -2.53
C LYS A 100 7.30 -2.74 -1.85
N TRP A 101 6.48 -2.79 -0.80
CA TRP A 101 6.28 -4.02 -0.03
C TRP A 101 5.37 -5.01 -0.74
N PHE A 102 4.30 -4.58 -1.43
CA PHE A 102 3.58 -5.47 -2.34
C PHE A 102 4.51 -6.02 -3.43
N ARG A 103 5.33 -5.18 -4.07
CA ARG A 103 6.28 -5.66 -5.10
C ARG A 103 7.27 -6.70 -4.56
N ARG A 104 7.84 -6.50 -3.37
CA ARG A 104 8.79 -7.47 -2.78
C ARG A 104 8.06 -8.73 -2.32
N ASN A 105 7.12 -8.58 -1.39
CA ASN A 105 6.44 -9.71 -0.76
C ASN A 105 5.71 -10.60 -1.78
N CYS A 106 5.10 -10.03 -2.83
CA CYS A 106 4.49 -10.85 -3.87
C CYS A 106 5.53 -11.65 -4.67
N ASN A 107 6.70 -11.10 -4.98
CA ASN A 107 7.76 -11.90 -5.61
C ASN A 107 8.27 -12.99 -4.67
N ASP A 108 8.52 -12.68 -3.40
CA ASP A 108 9.03 -13.65 -2.41
C ASP A 108 8.02 -14.80 -2.11
N THR A 109 6.71 -14.52 -2.25
CA THR A 109 5.65 -15.49 -1.92
C THR A 109 4.97 -16.14 -3.12
N LEU A 110 4.86 -15.47 -4.28
CA LEU A 110 4.21 -15.99 -5.49
C LEU A 110 5.19 -16.26 -6.65
N ASN A 111 6.47 -15.85 -6.55
CA ASN A 111 7.41 -15.73 -7.68
C ASN A 111 6.91 -14.83 -8.82
N ARG A 112 5.99 -13.89 -8.53
CA ARG A 112 5.48 -12.88 -9.47
C ARG A 112 4.93 -11.65 -8.74
N LEU A 113 4.62 -10.60 -9.50
CA LEU A 113 3.81 -9.50 -8.96
C LEU A 113 2.38 -9.97 -8.66
N CYS A 114 1.79 -9.44 -7.60
CA CYS A 114 0.34 -9.49 -7.40
C CYS A 114 -0.34 -8.59 -8.43
N SER A 115 -1.43 -9.10 -9.02
CA SER A 115 -2.40 -8.32 -9.79
C SER A 115 -3.07 -7.24 -8.92
N ALA A 116 -3.69 -6.26 -9.56
CA ALA A 116 -4.48 -5.25 -8.85
C ALA A 116 -5.60 -5.89 -8.01
N GLN A 117 -6.28 -6.91 -8.54
CA GLN A 117 -7.35 -7.62 -7.82
C GLN A 117 -6.86 -8.31 -6.55
N GLU A 118 -5.71 -9.00 -6.60
CA GLU A 118 -5.12 -9.65 -5.42
C GLU A 118 -4.76 -8.63 -4.33
N LYS A 119 -4.25 -7.45 -4.71
CA LYS A 119 -4.01 -6.36 -3.74
C LYS A 119 -5.32 -5.81 -3.17
N ALA A 120 -6.33 -5.58 -4.01
CA ALA A 120 -7.64 -5.07 -3.61
C ALA A 120 -8.32 -6.02 -2.61
N ASP A 121 -8.32 -7.32 -2.92
CA ASP A 121 -8.88 -8.37 -2.07
C ASP A 121 -8.18 -8.44 -0.71
N VAL A 122 -6.84 -8.41 -0.68
CA VAL A 122 -6.06 -8.37 0.56
C VAL A 122 -6.35 -7.09 1.37
N MET A 123 -6.45 -5.93 0.72
CA MET A 123 -6.80 -4.68 1.42
C MET A 123 -8.21 -4.74 2.01
N ALA A 124 -9.20 -5.23 1.27
CA ALA A 124 -10.57 -5.38 1.76
C ALA A 124 -10.64 -6.33 2.97
N TRP A 125 -9.87 -7.42 2.96
CA TRP A 125 -9.77 -8.32 4.10
C TRP A 125 -9.12 -7.66 5.32
N LEU A 126 -7.94 -7.04 5.16
CA LEU A 126 -7.23 -6.38 6.26
C LEU A 126 -8.04 -5.25 6.91
N LEU A 127 -8.88 -4.56 6.12
CA LEU A 127 -9.80 -3.51 6.57
C LEU A 127 -11.05 -4.04 7.31
N ALA A 128 -11.40 -5.32 7.13
CA ALA A 128 -12.54 -5.95 7.80
C ALA A 128 -12.18 -6.56 9.17
N LEU A 129 -10.89 -6.68 9.47
CA LEU A 129 -10.39 -7.16 10.77
C LEU A 129 -10.49 -6.09 11.86
N LYS A 130 -10.61 -6.53 13.11
CA LYS A 130 -10.72 -5.71 14.32
C LYS A 130 -9.59 -6.06 15.29
#